data_AF-A0AAU7YAM3-F1
#
_entry.id   AF-A0AAU7YAM3-F1
#
_cell.length_a   1.000
_cell.length_b   1.000
_cell.length_c   1.000
_cell.angle_alpha   90.00
_cell.angle_beta   90.00
_cell.angle_gamma   90.00
#
_symmetry.space_group_name_H-M   'P 1'
#
loop_
_entity.id
_entity.type
_entity.pdbx_description
1 polymer ?
#
loop_
_entity_poly.entity_id
_entity_poly.type
_entity_poly.pdbx_seq_one_letter_code
_entity_poly.pdbx_strand_id
1 'polypeptide(L)'
;MESGPQSAGQGPSPRRLGAAFLGLLHSHVELFGIELQEQKANTLRLLLFAGLSLIFALLLLVALSALLLVLFWDSARIETISGLCLFYFLLTGYCAWRLKQAVDDESSPFSATLEELAQDRERLMP
;
A
#
# COMPACT_ATOMS: atom_id res chain seq x y z
N MET A 1 -23.77 67.61 -22.33
CA MET A 1 -22.44 66.98 -22.40
C MET A 1 -22.04 66.65 -20.97
N GLU A 2 -22.25 65.39 -20.56
CA GLU A 2 -21.20 64.37 -20.28
C GLU A 2 -20.88 64.40 -18.76
N SER A 3 -20.81 63.33 -17.95
CA SER A 3 -20.78 61.87 -18.12
C SER A 3 -20.82 61.27 -16.69
N GLY A 4 -21.77 60.40 -16.34
CA GLY A 4 -21.54 58.97 -16.04
C GLY A 4 -21.43 58.64 -14.53
N PRO A 5 -22.34 57.84 -13.94
CA PRO A 5 -22.19 57.38 -12.56
C PRO A 5 -21.14 56.28 -12.45
N GLN A 6 -20.37 56.40 -11.38
CA GLN A 6 -19.25 55.56 -10.96
C GLN A 6 -19.69 54.09 -10.81
N SER A 7 -18.97 53.19 -11.45
CA SER A 7 -18.98 51.75 -11.14
C SER A 7 -17.54 51.32 -10.90
N ALA A 8 -17.01 51.69 -9.74
CA ALA A 8 -15.75 51.18 -9.26
C ALA A 8 -15.88 49.65 -9.17
N GLY A 9 -15.09 48.94 -9.98
CA GLY A 9 -15.05 47.49 -9.98
C GLY A 9 -14.76 46.98 -8.58
N GLN A 10 -15.77 46.41 -7.93
CA GLN A 10 -15.61 45.67 -6.69
C GLN A 10 -14.92 44.34 -7.06
N GLY A 11 -13.61 44.39 -7.22
CA GLY A 11 -12.78 43.19 -7.38
C GLY A 11 -13.07 42.23 -6.22
N PRO A 12 -13.07 40.91 -6.46
CA PRO A 12 -13.42 39.93 -5.44
C PRO A 12 -12.53 40.13 -4.21
N SER A 13 -13.16 40.46 -3.08
CA SER A 13 -12.47 40.70 -1.81
C SER A 13 -11.64 39.47 -1.43
N PRO A 14 -10.37 39.63 -1.02
CA PRO A 14 -9.49 38.52 -0.62
C PRO A 14 -10.08 37.67 0.51
N ARG A 15 -10.99 38.22 1.32
CA ARG A 15 -11.73 37.46 2.35
C ARG A 15 -12.72 36.45 1.76
N ARG A 16 -13.36 36.74 0.61
CA ARG A 16 -14.25 35.79 -0.08
C ARG A 16 -13.47 34.68 -0.77
N LEU A 17 -12.29 35.01 -1.34
CA LEU A 17 -11.39 34.01 -1.92
C LEU A 17 -10.84 33.08 -0.84
N GLY A 18 -10.41 33.61 0.31
CA GLY A 18 -9.96 32.81 1.45
C GLY A 18 -11.05 31.88 2.01
N ALA A 19 -12.29 32.36 2.11
CA ALA A 19 -13.42 31.52 2.56
C ALA A 19 -13.78 30.40 1.56
N ALA A 20 -13.72 30.68 0.26
CA ALA A 20 -13.93 29.66 -0.77
C ALA A 20 -12.82 28.62 -0.79
N PHE A 21 -11.56 29.05 -0.60
CA PHE A 21 -10.41 28.15 -0.52
C PHE A 21 -10.47 27.23 0.71
N LEU A 22 -10.83 27.79 1.87
CA LEU A 22 -11.07 27.02 3.10
C LEU A 22 -12.23 26.02 2.95
N GLY A 23 -13.32 26.42 2.29
CA GLY A 23 -14.45 25.52 2.01
C GLY A 23 -14.08 24.36 1.08
N LEU A 24 -13.27 24.64 0.04
CA LEU A 24 -12.74 23.61 -0.85
C LEU A 24 -11.78 22.67 -0.12
N LEU A 25 -10.83 23.20 0.64
CA LEU A 25 -9.91 22.40 1.47
C LEU A 25 -10.66 21.51 2.45
N HIS A 26 -11.70 22.03 3.10
CA HIS A 26 -12.51 21.26 4.04
C HIS A 26 -13.21 20.08 3.36
N SER A 27 -13.88 20.31 2.22
CA SER A 27 -14.52 19.24 1.46
C SER A 27 -13.53 18.20 0.94
N HIS A 28 -12.36 18.62 0.46
CA HIS A 28 -11.34 17.68 -0.03
C HIS A 28 -10.75 16.86 1.10
N VAL A 29 -10.48 17.44 2.28
CA VAL A 29 -9.97 16.71 3.45
C VAL A 29 -10.98 15.70 3.98
N GLU A 30 -12.26 16.09 4.02
CA GLU A 30 -13.35 15.18 4.42
C GLU A 30 -13.49 14.02 3.42
N LEU A 31 -13.44 14.31 2.12
CA LEU A 31 -13.47 13.30 1.06
C LEU A 31 -12.23 12.39 1.10
N PHE A 32 -11.02 12.95 1.26
CA PHE A 32 -9.76 12.20 1.39
C PHE A 32 -9.80 11.28 2.60
N GLY A 33 -10.38 11.74 3.72
CA GLY A 33 -10.54 10.95 4.94
C GLY A 33 -11.47 9.75 4.74
N ILE A 34 -12.56 9.92 3.99
CA ILE A 34 -13.49 8.84 3.65
C ILE A 34 -12.84 7.84 2.69
N GLU A 35 -12.18 8.32 1.63
CA GLU A 35 -11.45 7.46 0.69
C GLU A 35 -10.31 6.67 1.37
N LEU A 36 -9.58 7.30 2.30
CA LEU A 36 -8.56 6.61 3.12
C LEU A 36 -9.17 5.53 4.02
N GLN A 37 -10.32 5.81 4.64
CA GLN A 37 -11.01 4.81 5.46
C GLN A 37 -11.51 3.63 4.63
N GLU A 38 -12.03 3.90 3.44
CA GLU A 38 -12.56 2.88 2.53
C GLU A 38 -11.43 2.02 1.93
N GLN A 39 -10.32 2.65 1.51
CA GLN A 39 -9.13 1.93 1.07
C GLN A 39 -8.47 1.11 2.20
N LYS A 40 -8.45 1.62 3.44
CA LYS A 40 -7.93 0.89 4.59
C LYS A 40 -8.78 -0.34 4.91
N ALA A 41 -10.10 -0.23 4.89
CA ALA A 41 -11.00 -1.35 5.14
C ALA A 41 -10.85 -2.45 4.08
N ASN A 42 -10.78 -2.08 2.80
CA ASN A 42 -10.59 -3.05 1.71
C ASN A 42 -9.20 -3.70 1.75
N THR A 43 -8.15 -2.92 2.05
CA THR A 43 -6.79 -3.44 2.20
C THR A 43 -6.69 -4.42 3.36
N LEU A 44 -7.27 -4.12 4.52
CA LEU A 44 -7.32 -5.04 5.66
C LEU A 44 -8.05 -6.33 5.31
N ARG A 45 -9.20 -6.25 4.63
CA ARG A 45 -9.94 -7.43 4.18
C ARG A 45 -9.11 -8.27 3.21
N LEU A 46 -8.41 -7.64 2.27
CA LEU A 46 -7.55 -8.34 1.32
C LEU A 46 -6.37 -9.02 2.03
N LEU A 47 -5.74 -8.34 2.99
CA LEU A 47 -4.67 -8.90 3.83
C LEU A 47 -5.17 -10.09 4.67
N LEU A 48 -6.38 -10.02 5.21
CA LEU A 48 -6.99 -11.14 5.95
C LEU A 48 -7.21 -12.36 5.04
N PHE A 49 -7.81 -12.17 3.86
CA PHE A 49 -8.00 -13.28 2.92
C PHE A 49 -6.67 -13.82 2.36
N ALA A 50 -5.70 -12.94 2.08
CA ALA A 50 -4.36 -13.34 1.67
C ALA A 50 -3.65 -14.14 2.76
N GLY A 51 -3.71 -13.70 4.01
CA GLY A 51 -3.16 -14.41 5.17
C GLY A 51 -3.83 -15.76 5.40
N LEU A 52 -5.17 -15.81 5.33
CA LEU A 52 -5.92 -17.07 5.46
C LEU A 52 -5.58 -18.05 4.32
N SER A 53 -5.51 -17.55 3.09
CA SER A 53 -5.09 -18.33 1.92
C SER A 53 -3.68 -18.88 2.09
N LEU A 54 -2.73 -18.07 2.59
CA LEU A 54 -1.36 -18.49 2.88
C LEU A 54 -1.34 -19.60 3.94
N ILE A 55 -2.11 -19.48 5.02
CA ILE A 55 -2.21 -20.51 6.07
C ILE A 55 -2.73 -21.83 5.48
N PHE A 56 -3.84 -21.80 4.72
CA PHE A 56 -4.38 -23.01 4.10
C PHE A 56 -3.41 -23.63 3.09
N ALA A 57 -2.69 -22.81 2.32
CA ALA A 57 -1.66 -23.29 1.39
C ALA A 57 -0.52 -23.99 2.13
N LEU A 58 -0.05 -23.44 3.26
CA LEU A 58 0.98 -24.08 4.09
C LEU A 58 0.49 -25.39 4.71
N LEU A 59 -0.74 -25.44 5.22
CA LEU A 59 -1.33 -26.67 5.76
C LEU A 59 -1.45 -27.75 4.68
N LEU A 60 -1.92 -27.39 3.49
CA LEU A 60 -1.99 -28.30 2.34
C LEU A 60 -0.60 -28.83 1.95
N LEU A 61 0.40 -27.96 1.91
CA LEU A 61 1.76 -28.33 1.54
C LEU A 61 2.39 -29.33 2.54
N VAL A 62 2.15 -29.11 3.84
CA VAL A 62 2.54 -30.05 4.90
C VAL A 62 1.80 -31.38 4.74
N ALA A 63 0.49 -31.35 4.51
CA ALA A 63 -0.32 -32.56 4.30
C ALA A 63 0.15 -33.37 3.08
N LEU A 64 0.47 -32.69 1.96
CA LEU A 64 1.03 -33.32 0.76
C LEU A 64 2.41 -33.92 1.03
N SER A 65 3.26 -33.24 1.80
CA SER A 65 4.57 -33.77 2.19
C SER A 65 4.44 -35.04 3.03
N ALA A 66 3.53 -35.03 4.02
CA ALA A 66 3.22 -36.20 4.82
C ALA A 66 2.64 -37.33 3.97
N LEU A 67 1.74 -37.02 3.03
CA LEU A 67 1.18 -37.99 2.10
C LEU A 67 2.28 -38.67 1.26
N LEU A 68 3.21 -37.89 0.70
CA LEU A 68 4.35 -38.45 -0.04
C LEU A 68 5.21 -39.35 0.85
N LEU A 69 5.51 -38.91 2.08
CA LEU A 69 6.28 -39.72 3.02
C LEU A 69 5.59 -41.04 3.37
N VAL A 70 4.26 -41.04 3.53
CA VAL A 70 3.49 -42.27 3.80
C VAL A 70 3.47 -43.18 2.58
N LEU A 71 3.21 -42.63 1.38
CA LEU A 71 3.16 -43.42 0.15
C LEU A 71 4.50 -44.08 -0.20
N PHE A 72 5.61 -43.39 0.03
CA PHE A 72 6.95 -43.87 -0.32
C PHE A 72 7.76 -44.38 0.87
N TRP A 73 7.13 -44.58 2.03
CA TRP A 73 7.82 -44.90 3.28
C TRP A 73 8.66 -46.19 3.22
N ASP A 74 8.14 -47.23 2.57
CA ASP A 74 8.83 -48.53 2.52
C ASP A 74 9.74 -48.67 1.28
N SER A 75 9.51 -47.88 0.24
CA SER A 75 10.20 -48.03 -1.06
C SER A 75 11.32 -47.02 -1.28
N ALA A 76 11.06 -45.74 -1.02
CA ALA A 76 11.93 -44.64 -1.44
C ALA A 76 11.95 -43.52 -0.39
N ARG A 77 12.09 -43.90 0.89
CA ARG A 77 11.95 -42.98 2.03
C ARG A 77 13.01 -41.89 2.02
N ILE A 78 14.26 -42.28 1.77
CA ILE A 78 15.39 -41.35 1.79
C ILE A 78 15.31 -40.41 0.59
N GLU A 79 15.02 -40.94 -0.61
CA GLU A 79 14.85 -40.15 -1.83
C GLU A 79 13.70 -39.14 -1.69
N THR A 80 12.58 -39.56 -1.09
CA THR A 80 11.42 -38.70 -0.85
C THR A 80 11.74 -37.59 0.15
N ILE A 81 12.41 -37.90 1.27
CA ILE A 81 12.86 -36.89 2.24
C ILE A 81 13.85 -35.92 1.60
N SER A 82 14.86 -36.42 0.88
CA SER A 82 15.85 -35.59 0.21
C SER A 82 15.22 -34.69 -0.86
N GLY A 83 14.25 -35.21 -1.63
CA GLY A 83 13.50 -34.45 -2.61
C GLY A 83 12.68 -33.32 -1.98
N LEU A 84 11.97 -33.61 -0.88
CA LEU A 84 11.25 -32.60 -0.10
C LEU A 84 12.20 -31.53 0.45
N CYS A 85 13.33 -31.93 1.05
CA CYS A 85 14.34 -31.00 1.56
C CYS A 85 14.86 -30.06 0.46
N LEU A 86 15.21 -30.61 -0.71
CA LEU A 86 15.67 -29.79 -1.83
C LEU A 86 14.58 -28.84 -2.33
N PHE A 87 13.34 -29.33 -2.46
CA PHE A 87 12.20 -28.51 -2.88
C PHE A 87 11.97 -27.32 -1.93
N TYR A 88 11.91 -27.59 -0.61
CA TYR A 88 11.74 -26.53 0.39
C TYR A 88 12.92 -25.57 0.43
N PHE A 89 14.16 -26.05 0.28
CA PHE A 89 15.34 -25.20 0.23
C PHE A 89 15.28 -24.23 -0.95
N LEU A 90 14.93 -24.71 -2.14
CA LEU A 90 14.77 -23.87 -3.33
C LEU A 90 13.64 -22.85 -3.15
N LEU A 91 12.50 -23.26 -2.58
CA LEU A 91 11.37 -22.37 -2.32
C LEU A 91 11.75 -21.26 -1.32
N THR A 92 12.46 -21.60 -0.24
CA THR A 92 12.99 -20.62 0.71
C THR A 92 13.97 -19.66 0.05
N GLY A 93 14.90 -20.16 -0.78
CA GLY A 93 15.84 -19.33 -1.52
C GLY A 93 15.14 -18.35 -2.46
N TYR A 94 14.13 -18.80 -3.19
CA TYR A 94 13.31 -17.96 -4.06
C TYR A 94 12.55 -16.87 -3.28
N CYS A 95 11.91 -17.24 -2.16
CA CYS A 95 11.22 -16.29 -1.30
C CYS A 95 12.18 -15.26 -0.69
N ALA A 96 13.36 -15.68 -0.25
CA ALA A 96 14.38 -14.77 0.29
C ALA A 96 14.90 -13.80 -0.79
N TRP A 97 15.11 -14.29 -2.02
CA TRP A 97 15.50 -13.43 -3.14
C TRP A 97 14.40 -12.43 -3.50
N ARG A 98 13.14 -12.87 -3.59
CA ARG A 98 12.00 -11.97 -3.83
C ARG A 98 11.81 -10.96 -2.70
N LEU A 99 11.98 -11.36 -1.45
CA LEU A 99 11.91 -10.47 -0.30
C LEU A 99 13.03 -9.43 -0.36
N LYS A 100 14.26 -9.87 -0.65
CA LYS A 100 15.40 -8.97 -0.85
C LYS A 100 15.12 -7.97 -1.97
N GLN A 101 14.59 -8.42 -3.10
CA GLN A 101 14.18 -7.52 -4.17
C GLN A 101 13.14 -6.52 -3.70
N ALA A 102 12.08 -6.96 -3.02
CA ALA A 102 11.03 -6.06 -2.53
C ALA A 102 11.53 -5.03 -1.52
N VAL A 103 12.52 -5.38 -0.68
CA VAL A 103 13.16 -4.48 0.26
C VAL A 103 14.14 -3.53 -0.44
N ASP A 104 14.89 -4.03 -1.42
CA ASP A 104 15.86 -3.25 -2.19
C ASP A 104 15.16 -2.29 -3.19
N ASP A 105 13.93 -2.60 -3.62
CA ASP A 105 13.06 -1.73 -4.45
C ASP A 105 12.43 -0.57 -3.67
N GLU A 106 12.69 -0.48 -2.35
CA GLU A 106 12.10 0.54 -1.48
C GLU A 106 12.84 1.89 -1.59
N SER A 107 12.71 2.55 -2.75
CA SER A 107 12.43 3.99 -2.72
C SER A 107 11.05 4.15 -2.09
N SER A 108 11.02 4.45 -0.79
CA SER A 108 9.80 4.53 0.03
C SER A 108 8.61 5.12 -0.73
N PRO A 109 7.42 4.51 -0.71
CA PRO A 109 6.25 4.98 -1.47
C PRO A 109 5.75 6.37 -1.02
N PHE A 110 6.28 6.88 0.09
CA PHE A 110 6.03 8.23 0.60
C PHE A 110 7.28 9.11 0.58
N SER A 111 8.40 8.66 0.03
CA SER A 111 9.62 9.48 -0.10
C SER A 111 9.33 10.76 -0.88
N ALA A 112 8.72 10.64 -2.06
CA ALA A 112 8.30 11.78 -2.86
C ALA A 112 7.33 12.71 -2.11
N THR A 113 6.37 12.14 -1.37
CA THR A 113 5.39 12.92 -0.59
C THR A 113 6.02 13.58 0.64
N LEU A 114 6.97 12.93 1.31
CA LEU A 114 7.70 13.48 2.45
C LEU A 114 8.69 14.56 2.01
N GLU A 115 9.30 14.39 0.83
CA GLU A 115 10.17 15.38 0.19
C GLU A 115 9.35 16.63 -0.20
N GLU A 116 8.16 16.44 -0.80
CA GLU A 116 7.22 17.54 -1.06
C GLU A 116 6.77 18.23 0.25
N LEU A 117 6.45 17.47 1.29
CA LEU A 117 6.00 18.03 2.57
C LEU A 117 7.13 18.76 3.32
N ALA A 118 8.38 18.29 3.19
CA ALA A 118 9.56 18.99 3.69
C ALA A 118 9.80 20.30 2.94
N GLN A 119 9.63 20.29 1.62
CA GLN A 119 9.82 21.46 0.78
C GLN A 119 8.71 22.52 1.00
N ASP A 120 7.47 22.09 1.23
CA ASP A 120 6.37 23.00 1.59
C ASP A 120 6.56 23.60 3.00
N ARG A 121 7.14 22.84 3.94
CA ARG A 121 7.50 23.35 5.27
C ARG A 121 8.56 24.45 5.20
N GLU A 122 9.57 24.30 4.35
CA GLU A 122 10.60 25.32 4.14
C GLU A 122 10.04 26.59 3.48
N ARG A 123 9.02 26.48 2.64
CA ARG A 123 8.35 27.63 2.02
C ARG A 123 7.40 28.37 2.96
N LEU A 124 6.93 27.71 4.02
CA LEU A 124 5.99 28.25 5.00
C LEU A 124 6.66 28.80 6.27
N MET A 125 7.95 28.52 6.49
CA MET A 125 8.75 29.20 7.52
C MET A 125 9.54 30.35 6.87
N PRO A 126 9.20 31.64 7.15
CA PRO A 126 9.86 32.80 6.57
C PRO A 126 11.30 33.01 7.06
#